data_AF-A0A7X3QK08-F1
#
_entry.id   AF-A0A7X3QK08-F1
#
_cell.length_a   1.000
_cell.length_b   1.000
_cell.length_c   1.000
_cell.angle_alpha   90.00
_cell.angle_beta   90.00
_cell.angle_gamma   90.00
#
_symmetry.space_group_name_H-M   'P 1'
#
loop_
_entity.id
_entity.type
_entity.pdbx_description
1 polymer ?
#
loop_
_entity_poly.entity_id
_entity_poly.type
_entity_poly.pdbx_seq_one_letter_code
_entity_poly.pdbx_strand_id
1 'polypeptide(L)' 'MTRDYNHVTAPEGGRVLTFRGSGPTPKEARRRAYAAAERTKFNGSFFRNDIADFAKQ' A
#
# COMPACT_ATOMS: atom_id res chain seq x y z
N MET A 1 19.35 7.52 -31.16
CA MET A 1 18.89 6.82 -29.95
C MET A 1 17.63 7.50 -29.45
N THR A 2 16.47 7.04 -29.90
CA THR A 2 15.16 7.50 -29.43
C THR A 2 14.70 6.51 -28.36
N ARG A 3 14.61 6.93 -27.10
CA ARG A 3 14.04 6.12 -26.02
C ARG A 3 12.52 6.20 -26.11
N ASP A 4 11.86 5.09 -26.36
CA ASP A 4 10.42 4.96 -26.18
C ASP A 4 10.08 5.03 -24.68
N TYR A 5 9.23 5.99 -24.30
CA TYR A 5 8.84 6.29 -22.92
C TYR A 5 7.49 5.66 -22.52
N ASN A 6 7.04 4.60 -23.19
CA ASN A 6 5.84 3.86 -22.78
C ASN A 6 6.18 2.86 -21.68
N HIS A 7 6.44 3.36 -20.46
CA HIS A 7 6.62 2.51 -19.29
C HIS A 7 5.26 2.27 -18.62
N VAL A 8 4.73 1.07 -18.80
CA VAL A 8 3.53 0.62 -18.09
C VAL A 8 3.98 -0.05 -16.79
N THR A 9 3.59 0.51 -15.65
CA THR A 9 3.79 -0.15 -14.35
C THR A 9 2.73 -1.24 -14.18
N ALA A 10 3.14 -2.49 -14.30
CA ALA A 10 2.29 -3.66 -14.10
C ALA A 10 2.66 -4.37 -12.77
N PRO A 11 1.69 -5.01 -12.10
CA PRO A 11 1.98 -5.83 -10.92
C PRO A 11 2.80 -7.06 -11.32
N GLU A 12 3.86 -7.35 -10.56
CA GLU A 12 4.74 -8.51 -10.76
C GLU A 12 4.86 -9.31 -9.45
N GLY A 13 4.46 -10.59 -9.49
CA GLY A 13 4.50 -11.50 -8.34
C GLY A 13 3.30 -11.41 -7.38
N GLY A 14 3.33 -12.24 -6.33
CA GLY A 14 2.22 -12.36 -5.38
C GLY A 14 2.12 -11.26 -4.32
N ARG A 15 3.19 -10.49 -4.11
CA ARG A 15 3.23 -9.30 -3.23
C ARG A 15 3.80 -8.14 -4.02
N VAL A 16 2.96 -7.16 -4.34
CA VAL A 16 3.31 -6.11 -5.31
C VAL A 16 3.87 -4.86 -4.63
N LEU A 17 3.14 -4.33 -3.63
CA LEU A 17 3.51 -3.11 -2.91
C LEU A 17 3.33 -3.28 -1.39
N THR A 18 4.09 -2.50 -0.62
CA THR A 18 3.89 -2.37 0.83
C THR A 18 3.54 -0.93 1.15
N PHE A 19 2.40 -0.71 1.80
CA PHE A 19 2.03 0.60 2.33
C PHE A 19 2.46 0.72 3.78
N ARG A 20 3.19 1.79 4.10
CA ARG A 20 3.62 2.12 5.46
C ARG A 20 3.02 3.46 5.86
N GLY A 21 2.34 3.49 7.00
CA GLY A 21 1.99 4.72 7.69
C GLY A 21 2.86 4.92 8.93
N SER A 22 3.14 6.17 9.27
CA SER A 22 3.87 6.55 10.49
C SER A 22 3.09 7.64 11.24
N GLY A 23 3.15 7.60 12.57
CA GLY A 23 2.47 8.57 13.43
C GLY A 23 2.83 8.36 14.89
N PRO A 24 2.34 9.23 15.78
CA PRO A 24 2.68 9.18 17.21
C PRO A 24 2.13 7.94 17.93
N THR A 25 1.10 7.30 17.37
CA THR A 25 0.48 6.09 17.93
C THR A 25 0.33 5.02 16.84
N PRO A 26 0.27 3.73 17.21
CA PRO A 26 -0.04 2.65 16.28
C PRO A 26 -1.37 2.86 15.55
N LYS A 27 -2.38 3.42 16.24
CA LYS A 27 -3.69 3.76 15.64
C LYS A 27 -3.55 4.75 14.49
N GLU A 28 -2.75 5.80 14.67
CA GLU A 28 -2.53 6.83 13.66
C GLU A 28 -1.66 6.30 12.51
N ALA A 29 -0.62 5.52 12.82
CA ALA A 29 0.20 4.85 11.80
C ALA A 29 -0.65 3.90 10.93
N ARG A 30 -1.50 3.07 11.55
CA ARG A 30 -2.45 2.17 10.88
C ARG A 30 -3.39 2.94 9.97
N ARG A 31 -4.04 3.99 10.48
CA ARG A 31 -4.97 4.83 9.71
C ARG A 31 -4.31 5.38 8.44
N ARG A 32 -3.08 5.88 8.55
CA ARG A 32 -2.33 6.43 7.41
C ARG A 32 -1.91 5.36 6.40
N ALA A 33 -1.52 4.18 6.87
CA ALA A 33 -1.19 3.05 6.00
C ALA A 33 -2.40 2.64 5.13
N TYR A 34 -3.56 2.48 5.76
CA TYR A 34 -4.80 2.13 5.06
C TYR A 34 -5.29 3.23 4.11
N ALA A 35 -5.22 4.50 4.51
CA ALA A 35 -5.56 5.61 3.63
C ALA A 35 -4.68 5.65 2.36
N ALA A 36 -3.40 5.28 2.46
CA ALA A 36 -2.52 5.17 1.30
C ALA A 36 -2.88 3.96 0.40
N ALA A 37 -3.19 2.82 1.01
CA ALA A 37 -3.62 1.62 0.30
C ALA A 37 -4.94 1.84 -0.46
N GLU A 38 -5.93 2.49 0.16
CA GLU A 38 -7.24 2.77 -0.46
C GLU A 38 -7.15 3.70 -1.66
N ARG A 39 -6.15 4.58 -1.71
CA ARG A 39 -5.90 5.47 -2.86
C ARG A 39 -5.28 4.74 -4.05
N THR A 40 -4.74 3.54 -3.85
CA THR A 40 -4.06 2.78 -4.90
C THR A 40 -4.87 1.53 -5.20
N LYS A 41 -5.61 1.54 -6.30
CA LYS A 41 -6.42 0.39 -6.74
C LYS A 41 -6.02 0.00 -8.16
N PHE A 42 -5.79 -1.29 -8.34
CA PHE A 42 -5.60 -1.91 -9.65
C PHE A 42 -6.42 -3.20 -9.69
N ASN A 43 -6.72 -3.69 -10.90
CA ASN A 43 -7.57 -4.85 -11.03
C ASN A 43 -6.98 -6.06 -10.29
N GLY A 44 -7.79 -6.73 -9.48
CA GLY A 44 -7.37 -7.88 -8.67
C GLY A 44 -6.52 -7.55 -7.45
N SER A 45 -6.30 -6.28 -7.09
CA SER A 45 -5.58 -5.92 -5.86
C SER A 45 -6.39 -6.32 -4.62
N PHE A 46 -5.74 -6.91 -3.63
CA PHE A 46 -6.33 -7.22 -2.32
C PHE A 46 -5.31 -6.96 -1.21
N PHE A 47 -5.82 -6.59 -0.03
CA PHE A 47 -5.01 -6.44 1.18
C PHE A 47 -5.87 -6.74 2.42
N ARG A 48 -5.19 -7.03 3.54
CA ARG A 48 -5.82 -7.30 4.84
C ARG A 48 -6.27 -6.00 5.50
N ASN A 49 -7.44 -6.01 6.17
CA ASN A 49 -8.01 -4.83 6.85
C ASN A 49 -7.80 -4.80 8.39
N ASP A 50 -7.09 -5.79 8.92
CA ASP A 50 -6.94 -6.06 10.36
C ASP A 50 -5.50 -5.93 10.86
N ILE A 51 -4.61 -5.30 10.07
CA ILE A 51 -3.21 -5.12 10.45
C ILE A 51 -3.13 -4.12 11.61
N ALA A 52 -2.47 -4.53 12.69
CA ALA A 52 -2.24 -3.79 13.93
C ALA A 52 -3.48 -3.50 14.79
N ASP A 53 -4.59 -4.22 14.60
CA ASP A 53 -5.83 -4.05 15.40
C ASP A 53 -5.63 -4.28 16.91
N PHE A 54 -4.69 -5.15 17.27
CA PHE A 54 -4.37 -5.50 18.66
C PHE A 54 -3.02 -4.91 19.14
N ALA A 55 -2.46 -3.94 18.42
CA ALA A 55 -1.22 -3.29 18.84
C ALA A 55 -1.46 -2.50 20.15
N LYS A 56 -0.56 -2.66 21.12
CA LYS A 56 -0.59 -1.89 22.37
C LYS A 56 -0.41 -0.40 22.05
N GLN A 57 -1.19 0.46 22.70
CA GLN A 57 -1.11 1.92 22.54
C GLN A 57 0.01 2.52 23.39
#